data_AF-A0A1R0WUR2-F1
#
_entry.id   AF-A0A1R0WUR2-F1
#
_cell.length_a   1.000
_cell.length_b   1.000
_cell.length_c   1.000
_cell.angle_alpha   90.00
_cell.angle_beta   90.00
_cell.angle_gamma   90.00
#
_symmetry.space_group_name_H-M   'P 1'
#
loop_
_entity.id
_entity.type
_entity.pdbx_description
1 polymer ?
#
loop_
_entity_poly.entity_id
_entity_poly.type
_entity_poly.pdbx_seq_one_letter_code
_entity_poly.pdbx_strand_id
1 'polypeptide(L)'
;MPSEEINKKIGHVTKYSDEEGTYRGNFSNIYPKGTPYYSIINTDPKDFIAIKTQEGIFVKAYNKGHYPNDELVKKTIWMYFLLGTSIIVLLIIIWIIKRRKG
;
A
#
# COMPACT_ATOMS: atom_id res chain seq x y z
N MET A 1 0.68 26.02 -4.05
CA MET A 1 1.33 26.30 -2.77
C MET A 1 2.42 27.33 -3.01
N PRO A 2 2.59 28.30 -2.10
CA PRO A 2 3.67 29.28 -2.16
C PRO A 2 5.04 28.60 -2.07
N SER A 3 6.05 29.15 -2.76
CA SER A 3 7.42 28.63 -2.75
C SER A 3 8.09 28.72 -1.38
N GLU A 4 7.65 29.66 -0.54
CA GLU A 4 8.23 29.98 0.77
C GLU A 4 7.94 28.87 1.79
N GLU A 5 6.92 28.05 1.55
CA GLU A 5 6.57 26.89 2.38
C GLU A 5 7.39 25.63 2.02
N ILE A 6 8.18 25.69 0.94
CA ILE A 6 8.94 24.55 0.43
C ILE A 6 10.31 24.50 1.11
N ASN A 7 10.66 23.34 1.67
CA ASN A 7 11.94 23.13 2.34
C ASN A 7 13.00 22.53 1.40
N LYS A 8 13.00 21.19 1.21
CA LYS A 8 14.03 20.50 0.42
C LYS A 8 13.45 19.44 -0.47
N LYS A 9 14.15 19.12 -1.57
CA LYS A 9 13.81 17.99 -2.44
C LYS A 9 14.02 16.69 -1.68
N ILE A 10 13.02 15.82 -1.72
CA ILE A 10 13.02 14.52 -1.00
C ILE A 10 12.82 13.33 -1.94
N GLY A 11 12.45 13.57 -3.20
CA GLY A 11 12.22 12.48 -4.14
C GLY A 11 11.77 12.97 -5.50
N HIS A 12 11.27 12.01 -6.29
CA HIS A 12 10.64 12.25 -7.58
C HIS A 12 9.80 11.03 -7.99
N VAL A 13 8.94 11.21 -8.99
CA VAL A 13 8.25 10.09 -9.67
C VAL A 13 9.29 9.20 -10.32
N THR A 14 9.33 7.93 -9.95
CA THR A 14 10.25 6.93 -10.54
C THR A 14 9.61 6.16 -11.69
N LYS A 15 8.28 6.02 -11.68
CA LYS A 15 7.52 5.37 -12.74
C LYS A 15 6.17 6.07 -12.97
N TYR A 16 5.87 6.32 -14.23
CA TYR A 16 4.55 6.71 -14.69
C TYR A 16 3.86 5.50 -15.34
N SER A 17 2.56 5.32 -15.07
CA SER A 17 1.66 4.40 -15.77
C SER A 17 0.22 4.78 -15.45
N ASP A 18 -0.66 4.68 -16.42
CA ASP A 18 -2.12 4.77 -16.27
C ASP A 18 -2.79 3.39 -16.23
N GLU A 19 -2.02 2.32 -16.43
CA GLU A 19 -2.47 0.94 -16.29
C GLU A 19 -2.49 0.48 -14.82
N GLU A 20 -3.51 -0.28 -14.45
CA GLU A 20 -3.60 -0.92 -13.12
C GLU A 20 -2.50 -1.98 -12.94
N GLY A 21 -1.86 -1.97 -11.78
CA GLY A 21 -0.79 -2.92 -11.50
C GLY A 21 0.00 -2.63 -10.23
N THR A 22 0.94 -3.53 -9.93
CA THR A 22 1.88 -3.33 -8.83
C THR A 22 3.17 -2.71 -9.35
N TYR A 23 3.52 -1.56 -8.79
CA TYR A 23 4.72 -0.81 -9.15
C TYR A 23 5.64 -0.66 -7.94
N ARG A 24 6.96 -0.70 -8.18
CA ARG A 24 7.97 -0.43 -7.15
C ARG A 24 8.34 1.06 -7.19
N GLY A 25 8.78 1.58 -6.04
CA GLY A 25 9.21 2.97 -5.90
C GLY A 25 8.05 3.96 -5.89
N ASN A 26 8.33 5.19 -6.31
CA ASN A 26 7.34 6.26 -6.38
C ASN A 26 6.61 6.20 -7.73
N PHE A 27 5.41 5.65 -7.70
CA PHE A 27 4.53 5.54 -8.85
C PHE A 27 3.59 6.75 -8.96
N SER A 28 3.23 7.15 -10.19
CA SER A 28 2.15 8.12 -10.43
C SER A 28 1.42 7.80 -11.73
N ASN A 29 0.11 7.98 -11.72
CA ASN A 29 -0.76 7.97 -12.90
C ASN A 29 -1.12 9.38 -13.40
N ILE A 30 -0.64 10.42 -12.72
CA ILE A 30 -0.94 11.82 -13.03
C ILE A 30 0.33 12.54 -13.49
N TYR A 31 1.45 12.33 -12.80
CA TYR A 31 2.68 13.08 -13.01
C TYR A 31 3.74 12.24 -13.72
N PRO A 32 4.45 12.80 -14.72
CA PRO A 32 5.44 12.06 -15.48
C PRO A 32 6.66 11.67 -14.63
N LYS A 33 7.40 10.67 -15.10
CA LYS A 33 8.68 10.27 -14.49
C LYS A 33 9.62 11.47 -14.38
N GLY A 34 10.25 11.62 -13.21
CA GLY A 34 11.15 12.73 -12.91
C GLY A 34 10.50 13.91 -12.20
N THR A 35 9.17 14.01 -12.16
CA THR A 35 8.48 15.07 -11.41
C THR A 35 8.94 15.09 -9.95
N PRO A 36 9.52 16.20 -9.45
CA PRO A 36 10.18 16.21 -8.16
C PRO A 36 9.23 16.47 -7.00
N TYR A 37 9.56 15.86 -5.86
CA TYR A 37 8.85 16.00 -4.60
C TYR A 37 9.70 16.74 -3.57
N TYR A 38 9.04 17.56 -2.76
CA TYR A 38 9.66 18.38 -1.75
C TYR A 38 8.94 18.22 -0.41
N SER A 39 9.68 18.33 0.69
CA SER A 39 9.09 18.45 2.03
C SER A 39 8.57 19.87 2.23
N ILE A 40 7.49 20.00 3.01
CA ILE A 40 6.88 21.28 3.37
C ILE A 40 7.34 21.65 4.79
N ILE A 41 7.64 22.93 5.03
CA ILE A 41 8.08 23.44 6.33
C ILE A 41 7.04 23.09 7.42
N ASN A 42 7.51 22.72 8.61
CA ASN A 42 6.67 22.39 9.78
C ASN A 42 5.63 21.26 9.55
N THR A 43 5.89 20.33 8.63
CA THR A 43 5.05 19.14 8.40
C THR A 43 5.90 17.88 8.31
N ASP A 44 5.32 16.71 8.63
CA ASP A 44 5.96 15.42 8.39
C ASP A 44 5.79 15.02 6.89
N PRO A 45 6.89 14.75 6.16
CA PRO A 45 6.84 14.23 4.79
C PRO A 45 6.05 12.92 4.61
N LYS A 46 5.81 12.18 5.70
CA LYS A 46 4.95 11.00 5.69
C LYS A 46 3.48 11.35 5.53
N ASP A 47 3.05 12.53 5.94
CA ASP A 47 1.66 12.97 5.87
C ASP A 47 1.42 13.87 4.66
N PHE A 48 2.38 14.75 4.35
CA PHE A 48 2.26 15.72 3.27
C PHE A 48 3.55 15.90 2.49
N ILE A 49 3.42 16.02 1.17
CA ILE A 49 4.52 16.41 0.28
C ILE A 49 4.06 17.50 -0.69
N ALA A 50 5.01 18.27 -1.20
CA ALA A 50 4.78 19.21 -2.30
C ALA A 50 5.31 18.62 -3.62
N ILE A 51 4.49 18.66 -4.66
CA ILE A 51 4.81 18.19 -6.01
C ILE A 51 5.05 19.41 -6.90
N LYS A 52 6.24 19.54 -7.47
CA LYS A 52 6.55 20.65 -8.40
C LYS A 52 6.04 20.30 -9.80
N THR A 53 5.01 21.01 -10.24
CA THR A 53 4.37 20.76 -11.55
C THR A 53 4.97 21.63 -12.65
N GLN A 54 5.38 22.85 -12.30
CA GLN A 54 6.06 23.81 -13.16
C GLN A 54 7.02 24.66 -12.32
N GLU A 55 7.79 25.53 -12.96
CA GLU A 55 8.68 26.44 -12.23
C GLU A 55 7.86 27.36 -11.32
N GLY A 56 8.20 27.38 -10.02
CA GLY A 56 7.44 28.12 -9.00
C GLY A 56 6.07 27.54 -8.62
N ILE A 57 5.56 26.48 -9.28
CA ILE A 57 4.21 25.96 -9.03
C ILE A 57 4.26 24.60 -8.32
N PHE A 58 3.74 24.59 -7.09
CA PHE A 58 3.70 23.42 -6.22
C PHE A 58 2.27 23.02 -5.85
N VAL A 59 1.99 21.72 -5.87
CA VAL A 59 0.71 21.12 -5.43
C VAL A 59 0.93 20.34 -4.15
N LYS A 60 0.05 20.53 -3.14
CA LYS A 60 0.08 19.75 -1.89
C LYS A 60 -0.53 18.37 -2.14
N ALA A 61 0.18 17.31 -1.76
CA ALA A 61 -0.34 15.95 -1.75
C ALA A 61 -0.47 15.45 -0.31
N TYR A 62 -1.53 14.69 -0.07
CA TYR A 62 -1.91 14.11 1.23
C TYR A 62 -1.70 12.61 1.17
N ASN A 63 -0.95 12.05 2.11
CA ASN A 63 -0.81 10.61 2.23
C ASN A 63 -2.06 10.04 2.92
N LYS A 64 -2.85 9.25 2.19
CA LYS A 64 -4.04 8.57 2.72
C LYS A 64 -3.73 7.20 3.37
N GLY A 65 -2.45 6.87 3.52
CA GLY A 65 -2.02 5.56 4.02
C GLY A 65 -2.13 4.47 2.96
N HIS A 66 -1.90 3.23 3.39
CA HIS A 66 -2.05 2.05 2.54
C HIS A 66 -3.53 1.79 2.24
N TYR A 67 -3.83 1.34 1.02
CA TYR A 67 -5.18 0.90 0.67
C TYR A 67 -5.60 -0.28 1.58
N PRO A 68 -6.86 -0.30 2.07
CA PRO A 68 -7.32 -1.27 3.07
C PRO A 68 -7.39 -2.73 2.59
N ASN A 69 -7.01 -3.02 1.34
CA ASN A 69 -7.06 -4.37 0.78
C ASN A 69 -6.16 -5.37 1.53
N ASP A 70 -5.08 -4.90 2.16
CA ASP A 70 -4.17 -5.79 2.90
C ASP A 70 -4.85 -6.45 4.11
N GLU A 71 -5.78 -5.76 4.78
CA GLU A 71 -6.51 -6.34 5.91
C GLU A 71 -7.56 -7.36 5.45
N LEU A 72 -8.26 -7.08 4.35
CA LEU A 72 -9.25 -7.99 3.76
C LEU A 72 -8.60 -9.29 3.28
N VAL A 73 -7.45 -9.20 2.63
CA VAL A 73 -6.67 -10.36 2.17
C VAL A 73 -6.19 -11.20 3.37
N LYS A 74 -5.64 -10.57 4.42
CA LYS A 74 -5.22 -11.28 5.65
C LYS A 74 -6.39 -12.01 6.31
N LYS A 75 -7.54 -11.34 6.47
CA LYS A 75 -8.74 -11.93 7.08
C LYS A 75 -9.26 -13.13 6.27
N THR A 76 -9.21 -13.02 4.94
CA THR A 76 -9.60 -14.10 4.02
C THR A 76 -8.67 -15.31 4.16
N ILE A 77 -7.35 -15.10 4.21
CA ILE A 77 -6.37 -16.17 4.44
C ILE A 77 -6.61 -16.86 5.78
N TRP A 78 -6.79 -16.09 6.86
CA TRP A 78 -7.09 -16.63 8.19
C TRP A 78 -8.36 -17.47 8.23
N MET A 79 -9.42 -17.03 7.53
CA MET A 79 -10.68 -17.77 7.43
C MET A 79 -10.48 -19.14 6.75
N TYR A 80 -9.74 -19.20 5.64
CA TYR A 80 -9.45 -20.47 4.96
C TYR A 80 -8.57 -21.39 5.80
N PHE A 81 -7.63 -20.83 6.57
CA PHE A 81 -6.82 -21.60 7.51
C PHE A 81 -7.69 -22.26 8.60
N LEU A 82 -8.66 -21.54 9.16
CA LEU A 82 -9.61 -22.06 10.16
C LEU A 82 -10.54 -23.14 9.57
N LEU A 83 -11.07 -22.93 8.37
CA LEU A 83 -11.89 -23.93 7.67
C LEU A 83 -11.10 -25.21 7.34
N GLY A 84 -9.88 -25.06 6.81
CA GLY A 84 -9.02 -26.18 6.43
C GLY A 84 -8.60 -27.03 7.63
N THR A 85 -8.19 -26.39 8.72
CA THR A 85 -7.83 -27.09 9.97
C THR A 85 -9.02 -27.85 10.56
N SER A 86 -10.23 -27.28 10.51
CA SER A 86 -11.46 -27.93 10.97
C SER A 86 -11.75 -29.24 10.22
N ILE A 87 -11.58 -29.24 8.89
CA ILE A 87 -11.76 -30.43 8.05
C ILE A 87 -10.74 -31.51 8.40
N ILE A 88 -9.48 -31.15 8.55
CA ILE A 88 -8.39 -32.09 8.90
C ILE A 88 -8.67 -32.75 10.26
N VAL A 89 -9.07 -31.97 11.27
CA VAL A 89 -9.43 -32.49 12.59
C VAL A 89 -10.59 -33.49 12.49
N LEU A 90 -11.62 -33.18 11.69
CA LEU A 90 -12.76 -34.07 11.49
C LEU A 90 -12.35 -35.40 10.84
N LEU A 91 -11.47 -35.37 9.83
CA LEU A 91 -10.92 -36.57 9.19
C LEU A 91 -10.09 -37.41 10.16
N ILE A 92 -9.29 -36.79 11.02
CA ILE A 92 -8.53 -37.47 12.08
C ILE A 92 -9.47 -38.15 13.07
N ILE A 93 -10.54 -37.48 13.50
CA ILE A 93 -11.54 -38.04 14.41
C ILE A 93 -12.20 -39.28 13.78
N ILE A 94 -12.64 -39.17 12.52
CA ILE A 94 -13.23 -40.30 11.79
C ILE A 94 -12.24 -41.48 11.69
N TRP A 95 -10.98 -41.20 11.38
CA TRP A 95 -9.93 -42.22 11.32
C TRP A 95 -9.72 -42.93 12.67
N ILE A 96 -9.66 -42.18 13.78
CA ILE A 96 -9.55 -42.74 15.13
C ILE A 96 -10.76 -43.63 15.47
N ILE A 97 -11.98 -43.19 15.14
CA ILE A 97 -13.20 -43.97 15.40
C ILE A 97 -13.20 -45.27 14.60
N LYS A 98 -12.81 -45.22 13.32
CA LYS A 98 -12.73 -46.42 12.46
C LYS A 98 -11.69 -47.40 12.97
N ARG A 99 -10.53 -46.92 13.42
CA ARG A 99 -9.46 -47.76 13.99
C ARG A 99 -9.83 -48.43 15.32
N ARG A 100 -10.71 -47.82 16.14
CA ARG A 100 -11.18 -48.40 17.41
C ARG A 100 -12.28 -49.46 17.24
N LYS A 101 -12.97 -49.47 16.11
CA LYS A 101 -14.07 -50.42 15.82
C LYS A 101 -13.63 -51.66 15.03
N GLY A 102 -12.41 -51.66 14.50
CA GLY A 102 -11.82 -52.79 13.77
C GLY A 102 -10.67 -53.43 14.54
#